data_AF-A0A151BJV0-F1
#
_entry.id   AF-A0A151BJV0-F1
#
_cell.length_a   1.000
_cell.length_b   1.000
_cell.length_c   1.000
_cell.angle_alpha   90.00
_cell.angle_beta   90.00
_cell.angle_gamma   90.00
#
_symmetry.space_group_name_H-M   'P 1'
#
loop_
_entity.id
_entity.type
_entity.pdbx_description
1 polymer ?
#
loop_
_entity_poly.entity_id
_entity_poly.type
_entity_poly.pdbx_seq_one_letter_code
_entity_poly.pdbx_strand_id
1 'polypeptide(L)' 'MAVGEKQPITSYHLNLLKRSGILEAEKRGKWMYYRIRTPKVISLIENADEINYLSIRKDEEDRMFLREG' A
#
# COMPACT_ATOMS: atom_id res chain seq x y z
N MET A 1 23.36 24.20 2.10
CA MET A 1 21.94 24.21 2.53
C MET A 1 21.24 23.09 1.78
N ALA A 2 20.88 22.00 2.46
CA ALA A 2 20.40 20.78 1.83
C ALA A 2 18.92 20.91 1.44
N VAL A 3 18.69 20.81 0.12
CA VAL A 3 17.59 20.18 -0.62
C VAL A 3 16.15 20.38 -0.10
N GLY A 4 15.34 21.05 -0.92
CA GLY A 4 13.87 21.08 -0.84
C GLY A 4 13.24 19.74 -1.19
N GLU A 5 13.45 18.73 -0.34
CA GLU A 5 12.73 17.47 -0.45
C GLU A 5 11.29 17.66 0.02
N LYS A 6 10.33 17.22 -0.80
CA LYS A 6 8.93 17.06 -0.38
C LYS A 6 8.94 16.30 0.94
N GLN A 7 8.55 16.97 2.02
CA GLN A 7 8.25 16.35 3.31
C GLN A 7 7.57 15.00 3.07
N PRO A 8 7.99 13.91 3.74
CA PRO A 8 7.45 12.59 3.45
C PRO A 8 5.93 12.60 3.63
N ILE A 9 5.22 12.39 2.51
CA ILE A 9 3.74 12.33 2.45
C ILE A 9 3.22 11.17 3.33
N THR A 10 4.10 10.25 3.71
CA THR A 10 3.83 9.15 4.64
C THR A 10 3.13 9.62 5.91
N SER A 11 3.59 10.70 6.56
CA SER A 11 2.94 11.23 7.75
C SER A 11 1.52 11.74 7.47
N TYR A 12 1.31 12.35 6.31
CA TYR A 12 -0.01 12.79 5.86
C TYR A 12 -0.95 11.59 5.60
N HIS A 13 -0.49 10.56 4.90
CA HIS A 13 -1.27 9.34 4.64
C HIS A 13 -1.58 8.57 5.92
N LEU A 14 -0.61 8.40 6.83
CA LEU A 14 -0.83 7.75 8.13
C LEU A 14 -1.87 8.51 8.95
N ASN A 15 -1.84 9.84 8.92
CA ASN A 15 -2.84 10.66 9.60
C ASN A 15 -4.22 10.52 8.94
N LEU A 16 -4.31 10.47 7.61
CA LEU A 16 -5.57 10.22 6.91
C LEU A 16 -6.16 8.84 7.26
N LEU A 17 -5.35 7.78 7.22
CA LEU A 17 -5.76 6.41 7.56
C LEU A 17 -6.13 6.27 9.05
N LYS A 18 -5.47 7.01 9.94
CA LYS A 18 -5.88 7.11 11.34
C LYS A 18 -7.25 7.78 11.48
N ARG A 19 -7.45 8.94 10.82
CA ARG A 19 -8.72 9.68 10.87
C ARG A 19 -9.89 8.91 10.26
N SER A 20 -9.66 8.05 9.26
CA SER A 20 -10.69 7.17 8.70
C SER A 20 -10.97 5.94 9.56
N GLY A 21 -10.23 5.72 10.65
CA GLY A 21 -10.40 4.57 11.55
C GLY A 21 -9.75 3.27 11.06
N ILE A 22 -9.00 3.31 9.96
CA ILE A 22 -8.26 2.15 9.43
C ILE A 22 -7.07 1.81 10.33
N LEU A 23 -6.36 2.84 10.79
CA LEU A 23 -5.25 2.71 11.72
C LEU A 23 -5.61 3.21 13.12
N GLU A 24 -5.03 2.57 14.12
CA GLU A 24 -4.80 3.17 15.43
C GLU A 24 -3.35 3.59 15.59
N ALA A 25 -3.08 4.49 16.53
CA ALA A 25 -1.74 4.98 16.74
C ALA A 25 -1.44 5.20 18.24
N GLU A 26 -0.27 4.78 18.67
CA GLU A 26 0.21 4.86 20.05
C GLU A 26 1.57 5.60 20.10
N LYS A 27 1.67 6.63 20.95
CA LYS A 27 2.93 7.35 21.16
C LYS A 27 3.74 6.65 22.24
N ARG A 28 4.94 6.17 21.92
CA ARG A 28 5.88 5.58 22.88
C ARG A 28 7.20 6.37 22.83
N GLY A 29 7.37 7.24 23.82
CA GLY A 29 8.52 8.16 23.88
C GLY A 29 8.57 9.08 22.65
N LYS A 30 9.68 9.00 21.90
CA LYS A 30 9.90 9.80 20.69
C LYS A 30 9.11 9.30 19.47
N TRP A 31 8.66 8.04 19.48
CA TRP A 31 8.12 7.37 18.31
C TRP A 31 6.60 7.24 18.35
N MET A 32 5.97 7.24 17.17
CA MET A 32 4.57 6.94 16.99
C MET A 32 4.45 5.57 16.30
N TYR A 33 3.77 4.64 16.96
CA TYR A 33 3.50 3.31 16.43
C TYR A 33 2.10 3.28 15.83
N TYR A 34 1.95 2.69 14.67
CA TYR A 34 0.66 2.53 14.00
C TYR A 34 0.32 1.06 13.87
N ARG A 35 -0.94 0.71 14.09
CA ARG A 35 -1.46 -0.65 13.91
C ARG A 35 -2.74 -0.61 13.08
N ILE A 36 -2.97 -1.65 12.28
CA ILE A 36 -4.25 -1.85 11.61
C ILE A 36 -5.33 -2.10 12.65
N ARG A 37 -6.35 -1.24 12.66
CA ARG A 37 -7.53 -1.37 13.50
C ARG A 37 -8.67 -2.10 12.79
N THR A 38 -8.73 -2.00 11.47
CA THR A 38 -9.78 -2.62 10.64
C THR A 38 -9.20 -3.78 9.84
N PRO A 39 -9.28 -5.04 10.33
CA PRO A 39 -8.64 -6.18 9.68
C PRO A 39 -9.12 -6.44 8.25
N LYS A 40 -10.37 -6.08 7.94
CA LYS A 40 -10.95 -6.24 6.60
C LYS A 40 -10.17 -5.48 5.50
N VAL A 41 -9.40 -4.45 5.88
CA VAL A 41 -8.50 -3.74 4.96
C VAL A 41 -7.37 -4.64 4.46
N ILE A 42 -6.92 -5.60 5.27
CA ILE A 42 -5.89 -6.57 4.86
C ILE A 42 -6.42 -7.41 3.70
N SER A 43 -7.62 -7.98 3.84
CA SER A 43 -8.25 -8.76 2.76
C SER A 43 -8.50 -7.96 1.49
N LEU A 44 -8.81 -6.66 1.60
CA LEU A 44 -8.93 -5.79 0.42
C LEU A 44 -7.59 -5.61 -0.30
N ILE A 45 -6.49 -5.48 0.45
CA ILE A 45 -5.14 -5.38 -0.11
C ILE A 45 -4.73 -6.70 -0.76
N GLU A 46 -4.98 -7.83 -0.09
CA GLU A 46 -4.72 -9.17 -0.61
C GLU A 46 -5.47 -9.42 -1.92
N ASN A 47 -6.77 -9.11 -1.96
CA ASN A 47 -7.56 -9.24 -3.18
C ASN A 47 -7.05 -8.33 -4.31
N ALA A 48 -6.65 -7.10 -3.98
CA ALA A 48 -6.08 -6.18 -4.96
C ALA A 48 -4.74 -6.70 -5.52
N ASP A 49 -3.92 -7.30 -4.67
CA ASP A 49 -2.65 -7.92 -5.07
C ASP A 49 -2.87 -9.14 -5.96
N GLU A 50 -3.85 -9.98 -5.63
CA GLU A 50 -4.24 -11.13 -6.46
C GLU A 50 -4.73 -10.68 -7.84
N ILE A 51 -5.58 -9.65 -7.91
CA ILE A 51 -6.04 -9.09 -9.19
C ILE A 51 -4.85 -8.58 -10.01
N ASN A 52 -3.92 -7.88 -9.38
CA ASN A 52 -2.73 -7.36 -10.04
C ASN A 52 -1.84 -8.50 -10.57
N TYR A 53 -1.63 -9.54 -9.76
CA TYR A 53 -0.86 -10.73 -10.15
C TYR A 53 -1.48 -11.43 -11.37
N LEU A 54 -2.80 -11.64 -11.36
CA LEU A 54 -3.51 -12.26 -12.47
C LEU A 54 -3.48 -11.38 -13.74
N SER A 55 -3.55 -10.06 -13.59
CA SER A 55 -3.41 -9.13 -14.73
C SER A 55 -2.02 -9.24 -15.37
N ILE A 56 -0.96 -9.20 -14.57
CA ILE A 56 0.42 -9.29 -15.07
C ILE A 56 0.65 -10.62 -15.77
N ARG A 57 0.21 -11.73 -15.15
CA ARG A 57 0.32 -13.07 -15.75
C ARG A 57 -0.37 -13.18 -17.09
N LYS A 58 -1.59 -12.65 -17.21
CA LYS A 58 -2.35 -12.71 -18.45
C LYS A 58 -1.65 -11.94 -19.57
N ASP A 59 -1.10 -10.78 -19.24
CA ASP A 59 -0.31 -9.98 -20.19
C ASP A 59 0.97 -10.72 -20.65
N GLU A 60 1.61 -11.50 -19.78
CA GLU A 60 2.78 -12.32 -20.13
C GLU A 60 2.42 -13.52 -21.00
N GLU A 61 1.34 -14.24 -20.68
CA GLU A 61 0.83 -15.35 -21.49
C GLU A 61 0.48 -14.87 -22.90
N ASP A 62 -0.28 -13.77 -23.03
CA ASP A 62 -0.63 -13.16 -24.32
C ASP A 62 0.62 -12.80 -25.15
N ARG A 63 1.68 -12.31 -24.50
CA ARG A 63 2.96 -12.00 -25.17
C ARG A 63 3.75 -13.23 -25.59
N MET A 64 3.67 -14.33 -24.85
CA MET A 64 4.29 -15.60 -25.22
C MET A 64 3.62 -16.20 -26.45
N PHE A 65 2.28 -16.21 -26.51
CA PHE A 65 1.53 -16.70 -27.66
C PHE A 65 1.83 -15.93 -28.96
N LEU A 66 2.07 -14.62 -28.87
CA LEU A 66 2.46 -13.79 -30.03
C LEU A 66 3.90 -14.00 -30.52
N ARG A 67 4.76 -14.70 -29.75
CA ARG A 67 6.16 -14.97 -30.12
C ARG A 67 6.37 -16.35 -30.74
N GLU A 68 5.47 -17.31 -30.48
CA GLU A 68 5.58 -18.68 -30.97
C GLU A 68 4.69 -18.99 -32.20
N GLY A 69 3.92 -18.01 -32.68
CA GLY A 69 3.14 -18.08 -33.93
C GLY A 69 3.71 -17.17 -35.01
#